data_AF-A0A7Y6EUK6-F1
#
_entry.id   AF-A0A7Y6EUK6-F1
#
_cell.length_a   1.000
_cell.length_b   1.000
_cell.length_c   1.000
_cell.angle_alpha   90.00
_cell.angle_beta   90.00
_cell.angle_gamma   90.00
#
_symmetry.space_group_name_H-M   'P 1'
#
loop_
_entity.id
_entity.type
_entity.pdbx_description
1 polymer ?
#
loop_
_entity_poly.entity_id
_entity_poly.type
_entity_poly.pdbx_seq_one_letter_code
_entity_poly.pdbx_strand_id
1 'polypeptide(L)'
;MKKVIILTFVLSLLSVPAAFAVKSAPQKISIFVNNKEIKPKTDVEPTIIQNRLYVPVSIFRDANFTVEYKNSILTMVNKNLLYSSNLELLNAFHSTFINNFEKIDQELVDILGNLLLKEEVDTSKLAELIKVAESDSKSFDSANFTPIRDYSSSFSFLTANQSVNAYKEAFIALEKFIEDGKESHLEEFYSQRESALRYYEDFKIQFDEVFKLSYIRSIS
;
A
#
# COMPACT_ATOMS: atom_id res chain seq x y z
N MET A 1 52.71 -78.34 32.06
CA MET A 1 53.30 -77.63 33.22
C MET A 1 54.66 -77.13 32.76
N LYS A 2 55.11 -75.87 32.79
CA LYS A 2 54.85 -74.59 33.49
C LYS A 2 55.15 -73.46 32.48
N LYS A 3 54.28 -72.48 32.28
CA LYS A 3 54.33 -71.10 32.82
C LYS A 3 55.62 -70.30 32.57
N VAL A 4 55.43 -69.18 31.85
CA VAL A 4 56.01 -67.83 32.06
C VAL A 4 57.47 -67.69 31.58
N ILE A 5 57.78 -66.72 30.69
CA ILE A 5 58.26 -65.38 31.07
C ILE A 5 57.76 -64.30 30.10
N ILE A 6 57.16 -63.27 30.70
CA ILE A 6 56.87 -61.94 30.16
C ILE A 6 58.17 -61.12 30.24
N LEU A 7 58.53 -60.41 29.17
CA LEU A 7 59.39 -59.22 29.25
C LEU A 7 58.96 -58.17 28.21
N THR A 8 58.07 -57.27 28.65
CA THR A 8 58.17 -55.79 28.59
C THR A 8 59.49 -55.25 28.00
N PHE A 9 59.62 -54.20 27.18
CA PHE A 9 58.81 -52.99 26.92
C PHE A 9 59.57 -52.14 25.86
N VAL A 10 58.93 -51.07 25.35
CA VAL A 10 59.51 -49.83 24.77
C VAL A 10 59.57 -49.68 23.23
N LEU A 11 58.59 -48.88 22.77
CA LEU A 11 58.65 -47.78 21.79
C LEU A 11 59.11 -48.05 20.34
N SER A 12 58.14 -47.97 19.43
CA SER A 12 57.99 -46.83 18.50
C SER A 12 56.71 -47.05 17.68
N LEU A 13 55.60 -46.34 17.96
CA LEU A 13 55.21 -45.09 17.24
C LEU A 13 55.51 -45.25 15.75
N LEU A 14 54.52 -45.52 14.89
CA LEU A 14 53.64 -44.48 14.32
C LEU A 14 52.28 -45.09 13.94
N SER A 15 51.32 -45.07 14.87
CA SER A 15 49.91 -44.98 14.52
C SER A 15 49.62 -43.49 14.32
N VAL A 16 49.53 -43.03 13.08
CA VAL A 16 48.90 -41.74 12.79
C VAL A 16 47.39 -41.98 12.87
N PRO A 17 46.66 -41.44 13.86
CA PRO A 17 45.23 -41.31 13.69
C PRO A 17 45.03 -40.25 12.60
N ALA A 18 44.35 -40.64 11.52
CA ALA A 18 43.71 -39.68 10.64
C ALA A 18 42.68 -38.93 11.51
N ALA A 19 43.11 -37.82 12.10
CA ALA A 19 42.20 -36.84 12.64
C ALA A 19 41.41 -36.32 11.45
N PHE A 20 40.18 -36.83 11.30
CA PHE A 20 39.16 -36.22 10.48
C PHE A 20 38.86 -34.84 11.07
N ALA A 21 39.68 -33.85 10.71
CA ALA A 21 39.26 -32.46 10.74
C ALA A 21 38.24 -32.30 9.61
N VAL A 22 37.01 -32.78 9.83
CA VAL A 22 35.86 -32.24 9.12
C VAL A 22 35.73 -30.80 9.63
N LYS A 23 36.49 -29.88 9.02
CA LYS A 23 36.07 -28.48 8.95
C LYS A 23 34.85 -28.51 8.05
N SER A 24 33.70 -28.87 8.60
CA SER A 24 32.41 -28.62 7.98
C SER A 24 32.42 -27.15 7.61
N ALA A 25 32.34 -26.84 6.32
CA ALA A 25 32.15 -25.47 5.88
C ALA A 25 31.03 -24.86 6.74
N PRO A 26 31.18 -23.62 7.23
CA PRO A 26 30.15 -23.00 8.05
C PRO A 26 28.81 -23.15 7.33
N GLN A 27 27.85 -23.78 8.02
CA GLN A 27 26.55 -24.05 7.43
C GLN A 27 25.92 -22.71 7.07
N LYS A 28 25.77 -22.45 5.76
CA LYS A 28 25.21 -21.18 5.29
C LYS A 28 23.79 -21.04 5.83
N ILE A 29 23.54 -19.96 6.58
CA ILE A 29 22.23 -19.66 7.16
C ILE A 29 21.54 -18.64 6.25
N SER A 30 20.56 -19.10 5.49
CA SER A 30 19.71 -18.22 4.68
C SER A 30 18.55 -17.69 5.54
N ILE A 31 18.32 -16.39 5.51
CA ILE A 31 17.21 -15.73 6.21
C ILE A 31 16.18 -15.30 5.17
N PHE A 32 14.93 -15.72 5.35
CA PHE A 32 13.82 -15.36 4.50
C PHE A 32 12.86 -14.44 5.24
N VAL A 33 12.47 -13.33 4.61
CA VAL A 33 11.36 -12.49 5.04
C VAL A 33 10.40 -12.34 3.87
N ASN A 34 9.10 -12.56 4.11
CA ASN A 34 8.06 -12.52 3.09
C ASN A 34 8.41 -13.37 1.85
N ASN A 35 8.92 -14.59 2.07
CA ASN A 35 9.38 -15.53 1.03
C ASN A 35 10.54 -15.02 0.14
N LYS A 36 11.19 -13.91 0.49
CA LYS A 36 12.41 -13.42 -0.15
C LYS A 36 13.61 -13.68 0.74
N GLU A 37 14.65 -14.29 0.18
CA GLU A 37 15.94 -14.41 0.86
C GLU A 37 16.55 -13.00 1.00
N ILE A 38 16.88 -12.62 2.24
CA ILE A 38 17.62 -11.39 2.50
C ILE A 38 19.08 -11.67 2.17
N LYS A 39 19.63 -10.92 1.22
CA LYS A 39 21.07 -10.89 0.97
C LYS A 39 21.67 -9.80 1.84
N PRO A 40 22.43 -10.13 2.90
CA PRO A 40 23.08 -9.13 3.73
C PRO A 40 23.96 -8.24 2.87
N LYS A 41 23.88 -6.92 3.06
CA LYS A 41 24.82 -5.97 2.44
C LYS A 41 26.08 -5.81 3.28
N THR A 42 26.00 -6.18 4.56
CA THR A 42 27.13 -6.20 5.50
C THR A 42 27.80 -7.57 5.52
N ASP A 43 29.12 -7.61 5.65
CA ASP A 43 29.91 -8.85 5.78
C ASP A 43 29.67 -9.64 7.08
N VAL A 44 28.69 -9.23 7.89
CA VAL A 44 28.36 -9.89 9.16
C VAL A 44 27.27 -10.93 8.91
N GLU A 45 27.66 -12.21 8.96
CA GLU A 45 26.76 -13.33 8.76
C GLU A 45 26.06 -13.78 10.05
N PRO A 46 24.88 -14.42 9.97
CA PRO A 46 24.27 -15.11 11.09
C PRO A 46 25.18 -16.25 11.58
N THR A 47 25.28 -16.43 12.90
CA THR A 47 26.14 -17.46 13.50
C THR A 47 25.41 -18.24 14.56
N ILE A 48 25.82 -19.50 14.77
CA ILE A 48 25.34 -20.33 15.88
C ILE A 48 26.39 -20.30 16.99
N ILE A 49 26.02 -19.79 18.16
CA ILE A 49 26.87 -19.78 19.36
C ILE A 49 26.10 -20.49 20.47
N GLN A 50 26.71 -21.48 21.12
CA GLN A 50 26.07 -22.25 22.20
C GLN A 50 24.66 -22.76 21.85
N ASN A 51 24.51 -23.32 20.65
CA ASN A 51 23.24 -23.85 20.13
C ASN A 51 22.11 -22.80 20.00
N ARG A 52 22.46 -21.51 19.91
CA ARG A 52 21.52 -20.41 19.66
C ARG A 52 21.91 -19.69 18.37
N LEU A 53 20.92 -19.37 17.55
CA LEU A 53 21.11 -18.57 16.34
C LEU A 53 21.20 -17.08 16.71
N TYR A 54 22.30 -16.44 16.34
CA TYR A 54 22.50 -15.01 16.45
C TYR A 54 22.40 -14.40 15.06
N VAL A 55 21.38 -13.56 14.87
CA VAL A 55 21.16 -12.82 13.62
C VAL A 55 21.54 -11.36 13.85
N PRO A 56 22.52 -10.81 13.10
CA PRO A 56 22.86 -9.40 13.16
C PRO A 56 21.67 -8.51 12.84
N VAL A 57 21.49 -7.45 13.63
CA VAL A 57 20.43 -6.44 13.43
C VAL A 57 20.54 -5.76 12.06
N SER A 58 21.75 -5.65 11.50
CA SER A 58 21.98 -5.10 10.16
C SER A 58 21.21 -5.85 9.07
N ILE A 59 21.05 -7.17 9.20
CA ILE A 59 20.30 -7.99 8.22
C ILE A 59 18.83 -7.59 8.18
N PHE A 60 18.22 -7.31 9.34
CA PHE A 60 16.84 -6.83 9.38
C PHE A 60 16.72 -5.40 8.84
N ARG A 61 17.71 -4.54 9.09
CA ARG A 61 17.75 -3.18 8.50
C ARG A 61 17.89 -3.22 6.98
N ASP A 62 18.69 -4.15 6.47
CA ASP A 62 18.83 -4.41 5.02
C ASP A 62 17.52 -4.90 4.40
N ALA A 63 16.68 -5.58 5.19
CA ALA A 63 15.32 -5.99 4.85
C ALA A 63 14.26 -4.92 5.18
N ASN A 64 14.66 -3.66 5.33
CA ASN A 64 13.80 -2.51 5.56
C ASN A 64 13.03 -2.51 6.89
N PHE A 65 13.55 -3.19 7.92
CA PHE A 65 13.03 -3.05 9.28
C PHE A 65 13.67 -1.85 9.99
N THR A 66 12.87 -1.14 10.78
CA THR A 66 13.40 -0.35 11.89
C THR A 66 13.60 -1.29 13.08
N VAL A 67 14.82 -1.32 13.63
CA VAL A 67 15.15 -2.12 14.81
C VAL A 67 15.77 -1.23 15.88
N GLU A 68 15.10 -1.13 17.02
CA GLU A 68 15.51 -0.35 18.19
C GLU A 68 15.51 -1.25 19.44
N TYR A 69 16.57 -1.17 20.24
CA TYR A 69 16.63 -1.84 21.54
C TYR A 69 16.81 -0.78 22.64
N LYS A 70 15.82 -0.66 23.52
CA LYS A 70 15.81 0.32 24.61
C LYS A 70 15.04 -0.23 25.80
N ASN A 71 15.51 0.02 27.03
CA ASN A 71 14.86 -0.43 28.27
C ASN A 71 14.52 -1.93 28.30
N SER A 72 15.42 -2.78 27.77
CA SER A 72 15.23 -4.23 27.65
C SER A 72 14.08 -4.65 26.71
N ILE A 73 13.60 -3.75 25.86
CA ILE A 73 12.59 -4.02 24.83
C ILE A 73 13.25 -3.88 23.45
N LEU A 74 13.08 -4.90 22.61
CA LEU A 74 13.46 -4.89 21.21
C LEU A 74 12.22 -4.60 20.35
N THR A 75 12.17 -3.42 19.75
CA THR A 75 11.11 -3.04 18.81
C THR A 75 11.59 -3.32 17.39
N MET A 76 10.81 -4.07 16.62
CA MET A 76 11.05 -4.33 15.20
C MET A 76 9.80 -3.95 14.39
N VAL A 77 9.94 -3.01 13.46
CA VAL A 77 8.85 -2.56 12.60
C VAL A 77 9.24 -2.80 11.15
N ASN A 78 8.47 -3.64 10.44
CA ASN A 78 8.62 -3.78 8.99
C ASN A 78 8.07 -2.54 8.30
N LYS A 79 8.93 -1.72 7.69
CA LYS A 79 8.49 -0.48 7.02
C LYS A 79 7.56 -0.74 5.84
N ASN A 80 7.58 -1.94 5.27
CA ASN A 80 6.71 -2.32 4.15
C ASN A 80 5.24 -2.40 4.57
N LEU A 81 4.97 -2.70 5.85
CA LEU A 81 3.60 -2.72 6.39
C LEU A 81 2.98 -1.32 6.41
N LEU A 82 3.80 -0.26 6.55
CA LEU A 82 3.31 1.13 6.50
C LEU A 82 2.69 1.46 5.14
N TYR A 83 3.26 0.92 4.06
CA TYR A 83 2.72 1.09 2.71
C TYR A 83 1.56 0.14 2.41
N SER A 84 1.37 -0.92 3.19
CA SER A 84 0.16 -1.75 3.12
C SER A 84 -1.04 -0.97 3.68
N SER A 85 -0.85 -0.22 4.77
CA SER A 85 -1.88 0.69 5.29
C SER A 85 -2.27 1.78 4.30
N ASN A 86 -1.35 2.28 3.47
CA ASN A 86 -1.71 3.17 2.37
C ASN A 86 -2.70 2.52 1.38
N LEU A 87 -2.51 1.23 1.06
CA LEU A 87 -3.42 0.52 0.15
C LEU A 87 -4.81 0.36 0.76
N GLU A 88 -4.91 0.12 2.07
CA GLU A 88 -6.18 0.07 2.79
C GLU A 88 -6.91 1.42 2.73
N LEU A 89 -6.20 2.52 3.01
CA LEU A 89 -6.74 3.88 2.92
C LEU A 89 -7.23 4.21 1.50
N LEU A 90 -6.44 3.90 0.48
CA LEU A 90 -6.80 4.12 -0.91
C LEU A 90 -8.00 3.27 -1.33
N ASN A 91 -8.07 2.01 -0.91
CA ASN A 91 -9.18 1.13 -1.22
C ASN A 91 -10.48 1.59 -0.53
N ALA A 92 -10.40 2.05 0.72
CA ALA A 92 -11.53 2.64 1.41
C ALA A 92 -12.02 3.90 0.69
N PHE A 93 -11.11 4.80 0.30
CA PHE A 93 -11.44 6.00 -0.44
C PHE A 93 -12.03 5.72 -1.82
N HIS A 94 -11.51 4.72 -2.55
CA HIS A 94 -12.13 4.24 -3.79
C HIS A 94 -13.56 3.78 -3.53
N SER A 95 -13.74 2.91 -2.54
CA SER A 95 -15.03 2.27 -2.27
C SER A 95 -16.13 3.27 -1.91
N THR A 96 -15.78 4.40 -1.31
CA THR A 96 -16.70 5.50 -1.01
C THR A 96 -16.81 6.47 -2.19
N PHE A 97 -15.74 7.21 -2.49
CA PHE A 97 -15.79 8.34 -3.42
C PHE A 97 -16.03 7.91 -4.88
N ILE A 98 -15.22 7.00 -5.42
CA ILE A 98 -15.28 6.61 -6.84
C ILE A 98 -16.65 6.02 -7.17
N ASN A 99 -17.09 5.06 -6.35
CA ASN A 99 -18.37 4.38 -6.55
C ASN A 99 -19.56 5.36 -6.48
N ASN A 100 -19.52 6.35 -5.59
CA ASN A 100 -20.61 7.32 -5.47
C ASN A 100 -20.55 8.39 -6.56
N PHE A 101 -19.34 8.78 -7.00
CA PHE A 101 -19.17 9.70 -8.13
C PHE A 101 -19.71 9.11 -9.44
N GLU A 102 -19.44 7.84 -9.73
CA GLU A 102 -19.94 7.18 -10.95
C GLU A 102 -21.48 7.08 -10.97
N LYS A 103 -22.12 6.93 -9.80
CA LYS A 103 -23.59 6.94 -9.69
C LYS A 103 -24.21 8.29 -10.02
N ILE A 104 -23.50 9.40 -9.82
CA ILE A 104 -23.97 10.75 -10.20
C ILE A 104 -24.18 10.79 -11.72
N ASP A 105 -23.21 10.31 -12.50
CA ASP A 105 -23.32 10.36 -13.96
C ASP A 105 -24.41 9.43 -14.49
N GLN A 106 -24.60 8.27 -13.85
CA GLN A 106 -25.71 7.36 -14.16
C GLN A 106 -27.07 8.03 -13.94
N GLU A 107 -27.26 8.62 -12.75
CA GLU A 107 -28.50 9.33 -12.42
C GLU A 107 -28.76 10.54 -13.34
N LEU A 108 -27.70 11.26 -13.72
CA LEU A 108 -27.80 12.35 -14.69
C LEU A 108 -28.28 11.87 -16.06
N VAL A 109 -27.77 10.73 -16.54
CA VAL A 109 -28.21 10.15 -17.81
C VAL A 109 -29.69 9.76 -17.74
N ASP A 110 -30.13 9.18 -16.61
CA ASP A 110 -31.54 8.82 -16.40
C ASP A 110 -32.44 10.08 -16.40
N ILE A 111 -32.05 11.14 -15.67
CA ILE A 111 -32.77 12.42 -15.66
C ILE A 111 -32.85 13.03 -17.06
N LEU A 112 -31.75 13.09 -17.79
CA LEU A 112 -31.73 13.63 -19.16
C LEU A 112 -32.60 12.78 -20.09
N GLY A 113 -32.62 11.46 -19.93
CA GLY A 113 -33.51 10.56 -20.66
C GLY A 113 -34.98 10.89 -20.42
N ASN A 114 -35.38 11.05 -19.16
CA ASN A 114 -36.75 11.41 -18.79
C ASN A 114 -37.14 12.80 -19.33
N LEU A 115 -36.23 13.78 -19.29
CA LEU A 115 -36.45 15.11 -19.88
C LEU A 115 -36.71 15.03 -21.39
N LEU A 116 -35.93 14.21 -22.11
CA LEU A 116 -36.12 14.00 -23.56
C LEU A 116 -37.47 13.34 -23.87
N LEU A 117 -37.92 12.42 -23.01
CA LEU A 117 -39.21 11.75 -23.12
C LEU A 117 -40.38 12.60 -22.62
N LYS A 118 -40.11 13.79 -22.06
CA LYS A 118 -41.09 14.70 -21.42
C LYS A 118 -41.85 14.04 -20.26
N GLU A 119 -41.16 13.17 -19.55
CA GLU A 119 -41.66 12.55 -18.32
C GLU A 119 -41.42 13.46 -17.11
N GLU A 120 -42.08 13.15 -16.00
CA GLU A 120 -41.83 13.84 -14.73
C GLU A 120 -40.41 13.50 -14.25
N VAL A 121 -39.68 14.51 -13.77
CA VAL A 121 -38.29 14.38 -13.35
C VAL A 121 -38.20 14.65 -11.86
N ASP A 122 -37.63 13.68 -11.15
CA ASP A 122 -37.25 13.80 -9.75
C ASP A 122 -35.73 13.90 -9.64
N THR A 123 -35.25 14.99 -9.04
CA THR A 123 -33.81 15.27 -8.85
C THR A 123 -33.31 14.93 -7.44
N SER A 124 -34.18 14.44 -6.55
CA SER A 124 -33.86 14.22 -5.14
C SER A 124 -32.71 13.24 -4.94
N LYS A 125 -32.69 12.13 -5.69
CA LYS A 125 -31.62 11.13 -5.67
C LYS A 125 -30.28 11.70 -6.15
N LEU A 126 -30.29 12.51 -7.20
CA LEU A 126 -29.09 13.19 -7.69
C LEU A 126 -28.51 14.14 -6.62
N ALA A 127 -29.37 14.93 -5.97
CA ALA A 127 -28.95 15.83 -4.90
C ALA A 127 -28.32 15.07 -3.71
N GLU A 128 -28.90 13.92 -3.33
CA GLU A 128 -28.35 13.04 -2.29
C GLU A 128 -26.98 12.49 -2.69
N LEU A 129 -26.85 11.94 -3.91
CA LEU A 129 -25.59 11.40 -4.42
C LEU A 129 -24.47 12.44 -4.45
N ILE A 130 -24.76 13.66 -4.91
CA ILE A 130 -23.80 14.77 -4.93
C ILE A 130 -23.36 15.12 -3.50
N LYS A 131 -24.28 15.17 -2.54
CA LYS A 131 -23.96 15.45 -1.13
C LYS A 131 -23.08 14.37 -0.51
N VAL A 132 -23.36 13.10 -0.81
CA VAL A 132 -22.54 11.97 -0.35
C VAL A 132 -21.14 12.05 -0.97
N ALA A 133 -21.04 12.22 -2.29
CA ALA A 133 -19.76 12.35 -2.98
C ALA A 133 -18.96 13.58 -2.49
N GLU A 134 -19.62 14.67 -2.12
CA GLU A 134 -18.94 15.84 -1.54
C GLU A 134 -18.27 15.49 -0.20
N SER A 135 -18.99 14.80 0.69
CA SER A 135 -18.44 14.31 1.95
C SER A 135 -17.27 13.34 1.70
N ASP A 136 -17.47 12.38 0.80
CA ASP A 136 -16.48 11.37 0.47
C ASP A 136 -15.21 11.98 -0.13
N SER A 137 -15.33 12.97 -1.01
CA SER A 137 -14.17 13.65 -1.65
C SER A 137 -13.21 14.30 -0.65
N LYS A 138 -13.68 14.59 0.57
CA LYS A 138 -12.91 15.20 1.66
C LYS A 138 -12.47 14.19 2.73
N SER A 139 -12.85 12.92 2.59
CA SER A 139 -12.69 11.88 3.62
C SER A 139 -11.34 11.18 3.62
N PHE A 140 -10.45 11.48 2.65
CA PHE A 140 -9.14 10.84 2.59
C PHE A 140 -8.31 11.16 3.83
N ASP A 141 -7.90 10.13 4.56
CA ASP A 141 -7.13 10.26 5.81
C ASP A 141 -5.64 10.50 5.53
N SER A 142 -5.33 11.74 5.18
CA SER A 142 -3.96 12.19 4.91
C SER A 142 -3.05 12.12 6.14
N ALA A 143 -3.62 12.19 7.35
CA ALA A 143 -2.86 12.15 8.60
C ALA A 143 -2.22 10.79 8.84
N ASN A 144 -2.88 9.71 8.44
CA ASN A 144 -2.37 8.34 8.53
C ASN A 144 -1.71 7.84 7.23
N PHE A 145 -1.66 8.68 6.20
CA PHE A 145 -0.99 8.32 4.94
C PHE A 145 0.53 8.38 5.08
N THR A 146 1.20 7.28 4.76
CA THR A 146 2.66 7.22 4.73
C THR A 146 3.19 7.92 3.48
N PRO A 147 4.06 8.94 3.60
CA PRO A 147 4.58 9.67 2.45
C PRO A 147 5.29 8.79 1.41
N ILE A 148 5.04 9.06 0.13
CA ILE A 148 5.69 8.39 -0.99
C ILE A 148 6.06 9.40 -2.09
N ARG A 149 7.35 9.50 -2.42
CA ARG A 149 7.86 10.51 -3.36
C ARG A 149 7.42 11.92 -2.91
N ASP A 150 6.75 12.66 -3.79
CA ASP A 150 6.27 14.02 -3.57
C ASP A 150 4.92 14.05 -2.83
N TYR A 151 4.29 12.88 -2.65
CA TYR A 151 3.05 12.75 -1.88
C TYR A 151 3.38 12.69 -0.39
N SER A 152 3.27 13.84 0.27
CA SER A 152 3.58 14.01 1.70
C SER A 152 2.41 13.66 2.62
N SER A 153 2.60 13.82 3.93
CA SER A 153 1.53 13.66 4.93
C SER A 153 0.46 14.77 4.87
N SER A 154 0.64 15.79 4.02
CA SER A 154 -0.38 16.80 3.73
C SER A 154 -1.03 16.60 2.36
N PHE A 155 -0.78 15.45 1.72
CA PHE A 155 -1.36 15.10 0.43
C PHE A 155 -2.89 14.96 0.54
N SER A 156 -3.61 15.51 -0.43
CA SER A 156 -5.04 15.30 -0.60
C SER A 156 -5.39 15.22 -2.09
N PHE A 157 -6.45 14.50 -2.40
CA PHE A 157 -7.01 14.39 -3.75
C PHE A 157 -7.84 15.65 -4.08
N LEU A 158 -7.19 16.80 -4.24
CA LEU A 158 -7.88 18.07 -4.53
C LEU A 158 -8.80 18.00 -5.76
N THR A 159 -8.37 17.27 -6.79
CA THR A 159 -9.14 17.06 -8.03
C THR A 159 -10.44 16.28 -7.80
N ALA A 160 -10.51 15.40 -6.79
CA ALA A 160 -11.75 14.75 -6.39
C ALA A 160 -12.78 15.75 -5.83
N ASN A 161 -12.32 16.75 -5.08
CA ASN A 161 -13.22 17.80 -4.59
C ASN A 161 -13.66 18.75 -5.72
N GLN A 162 -12.74 19.08 -6.62
CA GLN A 162 -13.04 19.93 -7.79
C GLN A 162 -14.07 19.27 -8.72
N SER A 163 -14.00 17.95 -8.93
CA SER A 163 -14.97 17.24 -9.77
C SER A 163 -16.37 17.31 -9.19
N VAL A 164 -16.54 17.10 -7.87
CA VAL A 164 -17.86 17.20 -7.22
C VAL A 164 -18.38 18.62 -7.22
N ASN A 165 -17.54 19.63 -6.96
CA ASN A 165 -17.97 21.02 -6.99
C ASN A 165 -18.47 21.41 -8.39
N ALA A 166 -17.79 20.98 -9.45
CA ALA A 166 -18.26 21.20 -10.82
C ALA A 166 -19.61 20.48 -11.08
N TYR A 167 -19.82 19.27 -10.55
CA TYR A 167 -21.13 18.62 -10.63
C TYR A 167 -22.24 19.34 -9.84
N LYS A 168 -21.92 19.96 -8.71
CA LYS A 168 -22.88 20.82 -7.98
C LYS A 168 -23.32 22.00 -8.83
N GLU A 169 -22.39 22.66 -9.50
CA GLU A 169 -22.73 23.76 -10.42
C GLU A 169 -23.53 23.26 -11.63
N ALA A 170 -23.16 22.09 -12.19
CA ALA A 170 -23.94 21.45 -13.24
C ALA A 170 -25.37 21.17 -12.78
N PHE A 171 -25.53 20.61 -11.58
CA PHE A 171 -26.83 20.31 -11.00
C PHE A 171 -27.70 21.56 -10.83
N ILE A 172 -27.14 22.66 -10.31
CA ILE A 172 -27.85 23.94 -10.18
C ILE A 172 -28.33 24.46 -11.55
N ALA A 173 -27.51 24.32 -12.59
CA ALA A 173 -27.89 24.72 -13.94
C ALA A 173 -29.00 23.81 -14.51
N LEU A 174 -28.93 22.50 -14.25
CA LEU A 174 -29.96 21.56 -14.66
C LEU A 174 -31.32 21.84 -13.99
N GLU A 175 -31.34 22.12 -12.68
CA GLU A 175 -32.58 22.48 -11.98
C GLU A 175 -33.23 23.74 -12.59
N LYS A 176 -32.44 24.78 -12.88
CA LYS A 176 -32.95 25.99 -13.55
C LYS A 176 -33.53 25.69 -14.93
N PHE A 177 -32.88 24.83 -15.71
CA PHE A 177 -33.40 24.39 -17.00
C PHE A 177 -34.74 23.66 -16.86
N ILE A 178 -34.89 22.79 -15.85
CA ILE A 178 -36.14 22.08 -15.56
C ILE A 178 -37.25 23.07 -15.18
N GLU A 179 -36.92 24.12 -14.43
CA GLU A 179 -37.88 25.14 -13.97
C GLU A 179 -38.39 26.04 -15.10
N ASP A 180 -37.49 26.56 -15.96
CA ASP A 180 -37.84 27.62 -16.91
C ASP A 180 -37.60 27.30 -18.40
N GLY A 181 -37.01 26.15 -18.70
CA GLY A 181 -36.81 25.64 -20.06
C GLY A 181 -35.79 26.41 -20.90
N LYS A 182 -35.01 27.34 -20.33
CA LYS A 182 -34.05 28.14 -21.12
C LYS A 182 -32.82 27.33 -21.51
N GLU A 183 -32.56 27.26 -22.82
CA GLU A 183 -31.42 26.54 -23.38
C GLU A 183 -30.06 26.97 -22.81
N SER A 184 -29.89 28.24 -22.41
CA SER A 184 -28.66 28.72 -21.78
C SER A 184 -28.29 27.97 -20.49
N HIS A 185 -29.28 27.51 -19.73
CA HIS A 185 -29.04 26.69 -18.53
C HIS A 185 -28.58 25.28 -18.88
N LEU A 186 -29.08 24.73 -20.00
CA LEU A 186 -28.65 23.43 -20.50
C LEU A 186 -27.21 23.50 -21.03
N GLU A 187 -26.83 24.59 -21.72
CA GLU A 187 -25.44 24.84 -22.13
C GLU A 187 -24.50 24.94 -20.92
N GLU A 188 -24.91 25.68 -19.88
CA GLU A 188 -24.15 25.79 -18.62
C GLU A 188 -23.99 24.43 -17.94
N PHE A 189 -25.06 23.63 -17.87
CA PHE A 189 -25.02 22.27 -17.35
C PHE A 189 -23.96 21.41 -18.06
N TYR A 190 -23.95 21.38 -19.40
CA TYR A 190 -22.99 20.57 -20.15
C TYR A 190 -21.55 21.02 -19.94
N SER A 191 -21.31 22.34 -19.91
CA SER A 191 -19.98 22.91 -19.65
C SER A 191 -19.43 22.55 -18.26
N GLN A 192 -20.29 22.62 -17.24
CA GLN A 192 -19.92 22.24 -15.87
C GLN A 192 -19.73 20.72 -15.73
N ARG A 193 -20.58 19.91 -16.36
CA ARG A 193 -20.42 18.44 -16.42
C ARG A 193 -19.10 18.04 -17.09
N GLU A 194 -18.74 18.67 -18.21
CA GLU A 194 -17.45 18.42 -18.87
C GLU A 194 -16.27 18.73 -17.94
N SER A 195 -16.34 19.86 -17.22
CA SER A 195 -15.33 20.22 -16.22
C SER A 195 -15.27 19.22 -15.08
N ALA A 196 -16.42 18.73 -14.58
CA ALA A 196 -16.49 17.70 -13.55
C ALA A 196 -15.80 16.41 -13.98
N LEU A 197 -16.09 15.94 -15.20
CA LEU A 197 -15.49 14.73 -15.78
C LEU A 197 -13.99 14.88 -16.00
N ARG A 198 -13.52 16.05 -16.43
CA ARG A 198 -12.08 16.34 -16.58
C ARG A 198 -11.34 16.25 -15.24
N TYR A 199 -11.85 16.92 -14.21
CA TYR A 199 -11.25 16.84 -12.87
C TYR A 199 -11.28 15.41 -12.31
N TYR A 200 -12.33 14.65 -12.60
CA TYR A 200 -12.42 13.26 -12.19
C TYR A 200 -11.38 12.37 -12.88
N GLU A 201 -11.10 12.59 -14.17
CA GLU A 201 -10.04 11.86 -14.87
C GLU A 201 -8.66 12.21 -14.33
N ASP A 202 -8.38 13.49 -14.05
CA ASP A 202 -7.14 13.92 -13.39
C ASP A 202 -6.99 13.26 -12.01
N PHE A 203 -8.08 13.17 -11.25
CA PHE A 203 -8.12 12.43 -9.99
C PHE A 203 -7.78 10.95 -10.18
N LYS A 204 -8.40 10.26 -11.15
CA LYS A 204 -8.14 8.84 -11.40
C LYS A 204 -6.68 8.58 -11.73
N ILE A 205 -6.07 9.43 -12.56
CA ILE A 205 -4.64 9.34 -12.90
C ILE A 205 -3.78 9.47 -11.63
N GLN A 206 -4.06 10.46 -10.79
CA GLN A 206 -3.34 10.66 -9.53
C GLN A 206 -3.54 9.48 -8.57
N PHE A 207 -4.77 9.00 -8.41
CA PHE A 207 -5.10 7.85 -7.57
C PHE A 207 -4.33 6.60 -8.00
N ASP A 208 -4.33 6.32 -9.30
CA ASP A 208 -3.61 5.18 -9.89
C ASP A 208 -2.11 5.26 -9.63
N GLU A 209 -1.51 6.44 -9.78
CA GLU A 209 -0.09 6.64 -9.51
C GLU A 209 0.23 6.36 -8.04
N VAL A 210 -0.52 6.97 -7.12
CA VAL A 210 -0.31 6.81 -5.67
C VAL A 210 -0.52 5.36 -5.24
N PHE A 211 -1.52 4.68 -5.80
CA PHE A 211 -1.78 3.27 -5.56
C PHE A 211 -0.63 2.38 -6.03
N LYS A 212 -0.17 2.56 -7.28
CA LYS A 212 0.97 1.80 -7.84
C LYS A 212 2.24 2.00 -7.02
N LEU A 213 2.51 3.23 -6.60
CA LEU A 213 3.68 3.54 -5.77
C LEU A 213 3.58 2.91 -4.38
N SER A 214 2.41 2.97 -3.74
CA SER A 214 2.16 2.31 -2.45
C SER A 214 2.33 0.79 -2.56
N TYR A 215 1.79 0.21 -3.63
CA TYR A 215 1.90 -1.23 -3.90
C TYR A 215 3.35 -1.66 -4.07
N ILE A 216 4.11 -0.99 -4.94
CA ILE A 216 5.54 -1.31 -5.15
C ILE A 216 6.30 -1.25 -3.83
N ARG A 217 6.06 -0.22 -3.01
CA ARG A 217 6.72 -0.06 -1.71
C ARG A 217 6.28 -1.10 -0.67
N SER A 218 5.05 -1.61 -0.74
CA SER A 218 4.55 -2.65 0.18
C SER A 218 5.17 -4.03 -0.07
N ILE A 219 5.58 -4.32 -1.30
CA ILE A 219 6.14 -5.63 -1.68
C ILE A 219 7.66 -5.64 -1.90
N SER A 220 8.30 -4.47 -1.93
CA SER A 220 9.75 -4.33 -2.14
C SER A 220 10.53 -4.64 -0.88
#